data_AF-A0A938Z1S0-F1
#
_entry.id   AF-A0A938Z1S0-F1
#
_cell.length_a   1.000
_cell.length_b   1.000
_cell.length_c   1.000
_cell.angle_alpha   90.00
_cell.angle_beta   90.00
_cell.angle_gamma   90.00
#
_symmetry.space_group_name_H-M   'P 1'
#
loop_
_entity.id
_entity.type
_entity.pdbx_description
1 polymer ?
#
loop_
_entity_poly.entity_id
_entity_poly.type
_entity_poly.pdbx_seq_one_letter_code
_entity_poly.pdbx_strand_id
1 'polypeptide(L)'
;SGVTALQFAIVALTTGSFSAANAGFQLLFSSIGGGLVGYLIVWLKRRILRFIEKISAQDVTVYLLIELLLPFAAYLLAEMIGVSGIIAAVVAGVAQAQRKRRISLFDAELANISESTWSTIVFTLNALVFLFLGIELSQVFSPIWESNNYANWHLVITILVITAVIFLVRFLFLLFYYWFLQSKKQVSMNQVALLTFGGVKGTVSLAAIFILPVMVHDAPFHERGLLLFLTACVILLTLIISVMVLPYLADGEAAESVDFNHLLILEDVIEQLEAEEKQELSDKGRLAIDAVINSYENRRWELYRNSLTDSEKQEIQEIQGLILSIEQDGLDEAYRNGKVSLNGYRFYSRFISQQQHSLAKQILSFFSFWLFFIQRFIRILIHPRLFLQRQQQLKAALKQRDISEVQKIYLKNSEYIFHSLSNLEDVYDSSLINFFIRQREMSIKRFEHSNFIETIMIEQDPIFVKKVLWGYYLERKTIDEYEVAEKISTISANEYRRNVNLLESYAMSRAEEQPKQRMFRR
;
A
#
# COMPACT_ATOMS: atom_id res chain seq x y z
N SER A 1 29.95 -9.99 11.65
CA SER A 1 28.73 -10.26 10.86
C SER A 1 28.42 -11.75 10.92
N GLY A 2 27.16 -12.19 10.72
CA GLY A 2 26.84 -13.62 10.64
C GLY A 2 27.55 -14.32 9.47
N VAL A 3 27.79 -13.60 8.37
CA VAL A 3 28.50 -14.11 7.19
C VAL A 3 29.99 -14.36 7.48
N THR A 4 30.66 -13.48 8.23
CA THR A 4 32.06 -13.71 8.62
C THR A 4 32.18 -14.92 9.54
N ALA A 5 31.22 -15.12 10.45
CA ALA A 5 31.18 -16.32 11.29
C ALA A 5 31.00 -17.59 10.44
N LEU A 6 30.16 -17.57 9.40
CA LEU A 6 30.03 -18.67 8.46
C LEU A 6 31.33 -18.93 7.67
N GLN A 7 32.00 -17.88 7.18
CA GLN A 7 33.30 -18.03 6.51
C GLN A 7 34.31 -18.73 7.41
N PHE A 8 34.38 -18.37 8.70
CA PHE A 8 35.23 -19.08 9.66
C PHE A 8 34.79 -20.53 9.90
N ALA A 9 33.50 -20.80 9.95
CA ALA A 9 32.99 -22.17 10.06
C ALA A 9 33.39 -23.01 8.84
N ILE A 10 33.34 -22.44 7.63
CA ILE A 10 33.78 -23.09 6.40
C ILE A 10 35.29 -23.33 6.42
N VAL A 11 36.10 -22.34 6.84
CA VAL A 11 37.55 -22.50 6.98
C VAL A 11 37.88 -23.58 8.02
N ALA A 12 37.17 -23.64 9.13
CA ALA A 12 37.34 -24.70 10.13
C ALA A 12 36.95 -26.08 9.57
N LEU A 13 35.86 -26.16 8.79
CA LEU A 13 35.42 -27.37 8.10
C LEU A 13 36.47 -27.87 7.10
N THR A 14 37.11 -26.96 6.35
CA THR A 14 38.09 -27.33 5.32
C THR A 14 39.50 -27.53 5.87
N THR A 15 39.90 -26.88 6.96
CA THR A 15 41.27 -27.00 7.50
C THR A 15 41.38 -27.91 8.71
N GLY A 16 40.25 -28.28 9.34
CA GLY A 16 40.22 -29.10 10.55
C GLY A 16 40.75 -28.42 11.81
N SER A 17 41.16 -27.15 11.73
CA SER A 17 41.72 -26.39 12.85
C SER A 17 40.91 -25.12 13.10
N PHE A 18 40.61 -24.83 14.38
CA PHE A 18 39.87 -23.63 14.77
C PHE A 18 40.63 -22.88 15.88
N SER A 19 41.02 -21.63 15.59
CA SER A 19 41.56 -20.71 16.58
C SER A 19 40.57 -19.59 16.84
N ALA A 20 39.87 -19.67 17.97
CA ALA A 20 38.87 -18.68 18.38
C ALA A 20 39.48 -17.27 18.53
N ALA A 21 40.70 -17.18 19.08
CA ALA A 21 41.39 -15.90 19.28
C ALA A 21 41.77 -15.24 17.94
N ASN A 22 42.31 -16.01 17.00
CA ASN A 22 42.68 -15.49 15.68
C ASN A 22 41.43 -15.09 14.87
N ALA A 23 40.38 -15.92 14.91
CA ALA A 23 39.10 -15.61 14.27
C ALA A 23 38.48 -14.33 14.86
N GLY A 24 38.53 -14.15 16.19
CA GLY A 24 38.04 -12.95 16.86
C GLY A 24 38.80 -11.68 16.44
N PHE A 25 40.13 -11.73 16.40
CA PHE A 25 40.95 -10.61 15.96
C PHE A 25 40.73 -10.24 14.49
N GLN A 26 40.71 -11.24 13.60
CA GLN A 26 40.44 -11.03 12.17
C GLN A 26 39.03 -10.47 11.94
N LEU A 27 38.03 -10.93 12.69
CA LEU A 27 36.67 -10.40 12.61
C LEU A 27 36.63 -8.92 13.02
N LEU A 28 37.30 -8.56 14.11
CA LEU A 28 37.39 -7.16 14.56
C LEU A 28 38.11 -6.29 13.53
N PHE A 29 39.28 -6.74 13.05
CA PHE A 29 40.06 -6.03 12.03
C PHE A 29 39.26 -5.82 10.74
N SER A 30 38.63 -6.89 10.23
CA SER A 30 37.81 -6.85 9.02
C SER A 30 36.58 -5.96 9.19
N SER A 31 35.97 -5.94 10.37
CA SER A 31 34.79 -5.11 10.66
C SER A 31 35.14 -3.62 10.76
N ILE A 32 36.21 -3.28 11.50
CA ILE A 32 36.68 -1.90 11.64
C ILE A 32 37.19 -1.37 10.29
N GLY A 33 37.98 -2.18 9.58
CA GLY A 33 38.49 -1.85 8.24
C GLY A 33 37.36 -1.61 7.24
N GLY A 34 36.35 -2.48 7.21
CA GLY A 34 35.17 -2.28 6.38
C GLY A 34 34.45 -0.97 6.70
N GLY A 35 34.24 -0.68 8.00
CA GLY A 35 33.62 0.58 8.42
C GLY A 35 34.40 1.82 8.00
N LEU A 36 35.74 1.80 8.11
CA LEU A 36 36.60 2.89 7.65
C LEU A 36 36.51 3.10 6.14
N VAL A 37 36.56 2.02 5.34
CA VAL A 37 36.43 2.08 3.88
C VAL A 37 35.07 2.65 3.48
N GLY A 38 33.98 2.18 4.08
CA GLY A 38 32.63 2.68 3.83
C GLY A 38 32.51 4.18 4.10
N TYR A 39 33.04 4.64 5.24
CA TYR A 39 33.07 6.06 5.58
C TYR A 39 33.89 6.89 4.59
N LEU A 40 35.08 6.41 4.21
CA LEU A 40 35.99 7.08 3.28
C LEU A 40 35.34 7.28 1.90
N ILE A 41 34.61 6.28 1.42
CA ILE A 41 33.93 6.33 0.13
C ILE A 41 32.80 7.35 0.13
N VAL A 42 32.01 7.43 1.20
CA VAL A 42 30.99 8.49 1.35
C VAL A 42 31.64 9.87 1.46
N TRP A 43 32.77 9.98 2.16
CA TRP A 43 33.54 11.22 2.22
C TRP A 43 34.01 11.66 0.82
N LEU A 44 34.50 10.73 0.01
CA LEU A 44 34.93 10.99 -1.37
C LEU A 44 33.74 11.37 -2.27
N LYS A 45 32.63 10.64 -2.20
CA LYS A 45 31.37 10.99 -2.88
C LYS A 45 30.98 12.44 -2.58
N ARG A 46 30.98 12.83 -1.30
CA ARG A 46 30.64 14.20 -0.87
C ARG A 46 31.61 15.26 -1.41
N ARG A 47 32.85 14.90 -1.71
CA ARG A 47 33.81 15.81 -2.38
C ARG A 47 33.47 15.95 -3.87
N ILE A 48 33.18 14.83 -4.53
CA ILE A 48 32.81 14.79 -5.95
C ILE A 48 31.53 15.59 -6.20
N LEU A 49 30.47 15.34 -5.42
CA LEU A 49 29.20 16.06 -5.59
C LEU A 49 29.36 17.57 -5.37
N ARG A 50 30.13 18.00 -4.36
CA ARG A 50 30.46 19.43 -4.16
C ARG A 50 31.24 20.03 -5.32
N PHE A 51 31.99 19.25 -6.08
CA PHE A 51 32.69 19.71 -7.27
C PHE A 51 31.71 19.84 -8.46
N ILE A 52 30.82 18.87 -8.65
CA ILE A 52 29.76 18.90 -9.67
C ILE A 52 28.81 20.09 -9.44
N GLU A 53 28.38 20.33 -8.19
CA GLU A 53 27.54 21.47 -7.82
C GLU A 53 28.16 22.82 -8.24
N LYS A 54 29.50 22.94 -8.26
CA LYS A 54 30.19 24.18 -8.67
C LYS A 54 30.16 24.43 -10.18
N ILE A 55 29.93 23.40 -10.97
CA ILE A 55 29.94 23.46 -12.45
C ILE A 55 28.50 23.59 -12.99
N SER A 56 27.50 23.75 -12.10
CA SER A 56 26.06 23.85 -12.43
C SER A 56 25.50 22.66 -13.24
N ALA A 57 26.15 21.50 -13.20
CA ALA A 57 25.66 20.26 -13.80
C ALA A 57 24.73 19.53 -12.81
N GLN A 58 23.56 20.11 -12.54
CA GLN A 58 22.55 19.53 -11.66
C GLN A 58 21.61 18.63 -12.47
N ASP A 59 21.97 17.36 -12.62
CA ASP A 59 21.11 16.33 -13.20
C ASP A 59 20.73 15.30 -12.13
N VAL A 60 19.43 15.17 -11.86
CA VAL A 60 18.89 14.26 -10.84
C VAL A 60 19.28 12.82 -11.14
N THR A 61 19.33 12.45 -12.43
CA THR A 61 19.69 11.10 -12.91
C THR A 61 21.12 10.73 -12.52
N VAL A 62 22.07 11.65 -12.70
CA VAL A 62 23.48 11.43 -12.36
C VAL A 62 23.65 11.25 -10.86
N TYR A 63 22.93 12.04 -10.06
CA TYR A 63 22.97 11.93 -8.59
C TYR A 63 22.40 10.59 -8.12
N LEU A 64 21.29 10.14 -8.72
CA LEU A 64 20.69 8.85 -8.44
C LEU A 64 21.64 7.70 -8.81
N LEU A 65 22.26 7.74 -9.99
CA LEU A 65 23.23 6.73 -10.42
C LEU A 65 24.42 6.62 -9.46
N ILE A 66 25.01 7.75 -9.04
CA ILE A 66 26.10 7.75 -8.06
C ILE A 66 25.62 7.19 -6.72
N GLU A 67 24.40 7.49 -6.31
CA GLU A 67 23.77 6.96 -5.10
C GLU A 67 23.58 5.43 -5.17
N LEU A 68 23.13 4.89 -6.30
CA LEU A 68 22.94 3.46 -6.50
C LEU A 68 24.27 2.70 -6.60
N LEU A 69 25.31 3.29 -7.22
CA LEU A 69 26.62 2.66 -7.36
C LEU A 69 27.44 2.64 -6.06
N LEU A 70 27.16 3.57 -5.14
CA LEU A 70 27.92 3.76 -3.92
C LEU A 70 28.08 2.49 -3.06
N PRO A 71 27.03 1.73 -2.72
CA PRO A 71 27.18 0.52 -1.90
C PRO A 71 28.00 -0.57 -2.62
N PHE A 72 27.88 -0.70 -3.95
CA PHE A 72 28.68 -1.64 -4.72
C PHE A 72 30.16 -1.25 -4.75
N ALA A 73 30.46 0.03 -4.95
CA ALA A 73 31.83 0.53 -4.89
C ALA A 73 32.43 0.32 -3.49
N ALA A 74 31.65 0.56 -2.43
CA ALA A 74 32.07 0.31 -1.06
C ALA A 74 32.35 -1.16 -0.77
N TYR A 75 31.48 -2.04 -1.25
CA TYR A 75 31.65 -3.48 -1.12
C TYR A 75 32.94 -3.95 -1.84
N LEU A 76 33.07 -3.65 -3.13
CA LEU A 76 34.17 -4.14 -3.96
C LEU A 76 35.54 -3.64 -3.49
N LEU A 77 35.66 -2.35 -3.16
CA LEU A 77 36.93 -1.78 -2.70
C LEU A 77 37.35 -2.34 -1.34
N ALA A 78 36.41 -2.62 -0.45
CA ALA A 78 36.69 -3.27 0.83
C ALA A 78 37.18 -4.71 0.65
N GLU A 79 36.52 -5.50 -0.22
CA GLU A 79 36.94 -6.87 -0.53
C GLU A 79 38.34 -6.92 -1.15
N MET A 80 38.69 -5.97 -2.03
CA MET A 80 40.03 -5.86 -2.63
C MET A 80 41.14 -5.64 -1.59
N ILE A 81 40.82 -5.01 -0.45
CA ILE A 81 41.76 -4.73 0.64
C ILE A 81 41.69 -5.83 1.73
N GLY A 82 40.84 -6.84 1.55
CA GLY A 82 40.68 -7.96 2.48
C GLY A 82 39.91 -7.61 3.76
N VAL A 83 39.08 -6.56 3.73
CA VAL A 83 38.20 -6.16 4.84
C VAL A 83 36.73 -6.38 4.47
N SER A 84 35.81 -6.30 5.45
CA SER A 84 34.42 -6.71 5.22
C SER A 84 33.68 -5.76 4.27
N GLY A 85 33.41 -6.23 3.04
CA GLY A 85 32.64 -5.49 2.05
C GLY A 85 31.21 -5.18 2.48
N ILE A 86 30.56 -6.14 3.15
CA ILE A 86 29.18 -5.97 3.66
C ILE A 86 29.12 -4.82 4.67
N ILE A 87 30.08 -4.75 5.60
CA ILE A 87 30.11 -3.68 6.60
C ILE A 87 30.45 -2.34 5.94
N ALA A 88 31.35 -2.32 4.95
CA ALA A 88 31.64 -1.11 4.18
C ALA A 88 30.40 -0.55 3.47
N ALA A 89 29.61 -1.40 2.82
CA ALA A 89 28.36 -1.01 2.17
C ALA A 89 27.32 -0.48 3.18
N VAL A 90 27.15 -1.16 4.32
CA VAL A 90 26.22 -0.72 5.39
C VAL A 90 26.63 0.64 5.95
N VAL A 91 27.91 0.82 6.30
CA VAL A 91 28.41 2.09 6.82
C VAL A 91 28.29 3.19 5.76
N ALA A 92 28.54 2.88 4.49
CA ALA A 92 28.34 3.82 3.40
C ALA A 92 26.87 4.28 3.28
N GLY A 93 25.91 3.34 3.35
CA GLY A 93 24.48 3.64 3.33
C GLY A 93 24.04 4.48 4.52
N VAL A 94 24.45 4.12 5.74
CA VAL A 94 24.14 4.90 6.96
C VAL A 94 24.73 6.30 6.90
N ALA A 95 26.00 6.45 6.50
CA ALA A 95 26.65 7.75 6.40
C ALA A 95 26.08 8.61 5.26
N GLN A 96 25.55 7.99 4.20
CA GLN A 96 24.82 8.68 3.13
C GLN A 96 23.47 9.21 3.62
N ALA A 97 22.71 8.42 4.39
CA ALA A 97 21.40 8.81 4.93
C ALA A 97 21.50 10.00 5.89
N GLN A 98 22.62 10.17 6.60
CA GLN A 98 22.87 11.28 7.52
C GLN A 98 23.14 12.64 6.85
N ARG A 99 23.10 12.73 5.51
CA ARG A 99 23.31 14.00 4.81
C ARG A 99 22.17 14.98 5.11
N LYS A 100 22.51 16.15 5.67
CA LYS A 100 21.60 17.31 5.68
C LYS A 100 21.30 17.73 4.24
N ARG A 101 20.07 17.51 3.78
CA ARG A 101 19.56 17.99 2.49
C ARG A 101 19.34 19.51 2.58
N ARG A 102 19.66 20.27 1.53
CA ARG A 102 19.32 21.71 1.51
C ARG A 102 17.85 21.83 1.11
N ILE A 103 17.23 22.96 1.45
CA ILE A 103 15.87 23.26 1.00
C ILE A 103 16.00 23.79 -0.43
N SER A 104 15.89 22.88 -1.40
CA SER A 104 15.99 23.14 -2.85
C SER A 104 15.01 22.23 -3.58
N LEU A 105 14.40 22.71 -4.67
CA LEU A 105 13.52 21.91 -5.53
C LEU A 105 14.25 20.65 -6.04
N PHE A 106 15.52 20.79 -6.44
CA PHE A 106 16.35 19.68 -6.87
C PHE A 106 16.54 18.61 -5.78
N ASP A 107 16.78 19.04 -4.53
CA ASP A 107 16.97 18.12 -3.41
C ASP A 107 15.66 17.40 -3.03
N ALA A 108 14.51 18.06 -3.21
CA ALA A 108 13.19 17.47 -2.99
C ALA A 108 12.84 16.45 -4.09
N GLU A 109 13.10 16.78 -5.36
CA GLU A 109 12.89 15.88 -6.50
C GLU A 109 13.79 14.64 -6.39
N LEU A 110 15.09 14.85 -6.14
CA LEU A 110 16.04 13.75 -5.90
C LEU A 110 15.61 12.88 -4.73
N ALA A 111 15.14 13.46 -3.63
CA ALA A 111 14.64 12.71 -2.47
C ALA A 111 13.47 11.80 -2.82
N ASN A 112 12.46 12.33 -3.52
CA ASN A 112 11.27 11.59 -3.92
C ASN A 112 11.62 10.45 -4.89
N ILE A 113 12.43 10.73 -5.91
CA ILE A 113 12.84 9.73 -6.91
C ILE A 113 13.72 8.66 -6.25
N SER A 114 14.65 9.06 -5.38
CA SER A 114 15.55 8.15 -4.67
C SER A 114 14.76 7.21 -3.75
N GLU A 115 13.82 7.73 -2.95
CA GLU A 115 12.95 6.91 -2.08
C GLU A 115 12.16 5.87 -2.86
N SER A 116 11.50 6.30 -3.94
CA SER A 116 10.74 5.41 -4.84
C SER A 116 11.64 4.35 -5.50
N THR A 117 12.81 4.76 -6.00
CA THR A 117 13.79 3.86 -6.65
C THR A 117 14.33 2.82 -5.67
N TRP A 118 14.73 3.23 -4.47
CA TRP A 118 15.21 2.31 -3.43
C TRP A 118 14.13 1.35 -2.98
N SER A 119 12.90 1.83 -2.77
CA SER A 119 11.75 0.97 -2.43
C SER A 119 11.54 -0.10 -3.49
N THR A 120 11.54 0.28 -4.77
CA THR A 120 11.42 -0.63 -5.90
C THR A 120 12.55 -1.66 -5.93
N ILE A 121 13.81 -1.21 -5.78
CA ILE A 121 14.98 -2.10 -5.78
C ILE A 121 14.92 -3.09 -4.61
N VAL A 122 14.60 -2.63 -3.41
CA VAL A 122 14.48 -3.50 -2.22
C VAL A 122 13.38 -4.52 -2.42
N PHE A 123 12.23 -4.12 -2.96
CA PHE A 123 11.15 -5.02 -3.31
C PHE A 123 11.59 -6.08 -4.33
N THR A 124 12.23 -5.67 -5.43
CA THR A 124 12.73 -6.60 -6.47
C THR A 124 13.78 -7.56 -5.91
N LEU A 125 14.76 -7.07 -5.15
CA LEU A 125 15.80 -7.91 -4.54
C LEU A 125 15.19 -8.92 -3.56
N ASN A 126 14.24 -8.50 -2.72
CA ASN A 126 13.52 -9.41 -1.83
C ASN A 126 12.74 -10.47 -2.64
N ALA A 127 12.02 -10.07 -3.69
CA ALA A 127 11.32 -11.00 -4.56
C ALA A 127 12.26 -12.02 -5.22
N LEU A 128 13.45 -11.60 -5.66
CA LEU A 128 14.48 -12.48 -6.22
C LEU A 128 14.99 -13.49 -5.19
N VAL A 129 15.24 -13.06 -3.94
CA VAL A 129 15.64 -13.98 -2.87
C VAL A 129 14.56 -15.03 -2.64
N PHE A 130 13.28 -14.63 -2.55
CA PHE A 130 12.19 -15.59 -2.34
C PHE A 130 12.02 -16.54 -3.53
N LEU A 131 12.22 -16.04 -4.76
CA LEU A 131 12.25 -16.85 -5.96
C LEU A 131 13.38 -17.89 -5.88
N PHE A 132 14.59 -17.50 -5.50
CA PHE A 132 15.69 -18.45 -5.31
C PHE A 132 15.42 -19.46 -4.21
N LEU A 133 14.84 -19.04 -3.08
CA LEU A 133 14.41 -19.97 -2.03
C LEU A 133 13.41 -21.01 -2.56
N GLY A 134 12.46 -20.59 -3.40
CA GLY A 134 11.50 -21.50 -4.03
C GLY A 134 12.16 -22.49 -5.00
N ILE A 135 13.10 -22.00 -5.83
CA ILE A 135 13.89 -22.85 -6.74
C ILE A 135 14.71 -23.86 -5.95
N GLU A 136 15.45 -23.40 -4.94
CA GLU A 136 16.26 -24.27 -4.09
C GLU A 136 15.42 -25.33 -3.41
N LEU A 137 14.30 -24.95 -2.81
CA LEU A 137 13.38 -25.90 -2.18
C LEU A 137 12.96 -26.97 -3.19
N SER A 138 12.56 -26.59 -4.41
CA SER A 138 12.20 -27.57 -5.44
C SER A 138 13.35 -28.49 -5.84
N GLN A 139 14.59 -27.99 -5.88
CA GLN A 139 15.76 -28.78 -6.32
C GLN A 139 16.26 -29.72 -5.24
N VAL A 140 16.29 -29.30 -3.97
CA VAL A 140 16.86 -30.10 -2.88
C VAL A 140 15.84 -31.01 -2.20
N PHE A 141 14.54 -30.72 -2.31
CA PHE A 141 13.51 -31.47 -1.60
C PHE A 141 13.36 -32.92 -2.07
N SER A 142 13.14 -33.16 -3.37
CA SER A 142 12.92 -34.53 -3.89
C SER A 142 14.11 -35.46 -3.66
N PRO A 143 15.37 -35.09 -3.97
CA PRO A 143 16.52 -35.98 -3.78
C PRO A 143 16.75 -36.41 -2.34
N ILE A 144 16.45 -35.55 -1.36
CA ILE A 144 16.68 -35.83 0.05
C ILE A 144 15.50 -36.59 0.66
N TRP A 145 14.27 -36.23 0.28
CA TRP A 145 13.05 -36.88 0.76
C TRP A 145 12.89 -38.32 0.24
N GLU A 146 13.39 -38.60 -0.96
CA GLU A 146 13.38 -39.93 -1.57
C GLU A 146 14.61 -40.76 -1.20
N SER A 147 15.62 -40.15 -0.56
CA SER A 147 16.82 -40.88 -0.17
C SER A 147 16.56 -41.82 1.01
N ASN A 148 17.00 -43.08 0.89
CA ASN A 148 16.95 -44.05 2.00
C ASN A 148 18.01 -43.77 3.09
N ASN A 149 18.85 -42.75 2.91
CA ASN A 149 19.95 -42.43 3.83
C ASN A 149 19.45 -41.79 5.13
N TYR A 150 18.30 -41.11 5.10
CA TYR A 150 17.75 -40.42 6.25
C TYR A 150 16.27 -40.79 6.42
N ALA A 151 15.86 -41.19 7.62
CA ALA A 151 14.44 -41.39 7.87
C ALA A 151 13.73 -40.03 7.86
N ASN A 152 12.67 -39.89 7.06
CA ASN A 152 11.93 -38.64 6.88
C ASN A 152 11.46 -38.03 8.21
N TRP A 153 11.12 -38.87 9.18
CA TRP A 153 10.74 -38.43 10.53
C TRP A 153 11.87 -37.72 11.29
N HIS A 154 13.12 -38.20 11.16
CA HIS A 154 14.28 -37.55 11.78
C HIS A 154 14.54 -36.17 11.17
N LEU A 155 14.36 -36.02 9.85
CA LEU A 155 14.50 -34.72 9.18
C LEU A 155 13.48 -33.71 9.70
N VAL A 156 12.20 -34.10 9.80
CA VAL A 156 11.12 -33.23 10.30
C VAL A 156 11.40 -32.82 11.75
N ILE A 157 11.76 -33.76 12.62
CA ILE A 157 12.12 -33.45 14.01
C ILE A 157 13.30 -32.48 14.05
N THR A 158 14.33 -32.72 13.24
CA THR A 158 15.53 -31.86 13.20
C THR A 158 15.15 -30.42 12.80
N ILE A 159 14.31 -30.25 11.79
CA ILE A 159 13.81 -28.93 11.36
C ILE A 159 13.04 -28.22 12.49
N LEU A 160 12.16 -28.95 13.17
CA LEU A 160 11.38 -28.41 14.29
C LEU A 160 12.27 -28.00 15.47
N VAL A 161 13.22 -28.86 15.84
CA VAL A 161 14.17 -28.60 16.94
C VAL A 161 15.05 -27.40 16.62
N ILE A 162 15.64 -27.33 15.42
CA ILE A 162 16.44 -26.18 15.00
C ILE A 162 15.61 -24.90 15.05
N THR A 163 14.37 -24.94 14.53
CA THR A 163 13.48 -23.78 14.53
C THR A 163 13.17 -23.32 15.95
N ALA A 164 12.81 -24.24 16.85
CA ALA A 164 12.54 -23.97 18.25
C ALA A 164 13.78 -23.38 18.96
N VAL A 165 14.96 -23.95 18.73
CA VAL A 165 16.22 -23.46 19.31
C VAL A 165 16.52 -22.04 18.85
N ILE A 166 16.35 -21.70 17.56
CA ILE A 166 16.64 -20.34 17.10
C ILE A 166 15.66 -19.33 17.73
N PHE A 167 14.37 -19.66 17.85
CA PHE A 167 13.41 -18.79 18.54
C PHE A 167 13.73 -18.67 20.03
N LEU A 168 14.08 -19.77 20.70
CA LEU A 168 14.45 -19.79 22.11
C LEU A 168 15.70 -18.94 22.39
N VAL A 169 16.75 -19.09 21.57
CA VAL A 169 17.98 -18.30 21.69
C VAL A 169 17.66 -16.81 21.54
N ARG A 170 16.82 -16.44 20.57
CA ARG A 170 16.39 -15.04 20.38
C ARG A 170 15.58 -14.52 21.57
N PHE A 171 14.62 -15.32 22.06
CA PHE A 171 13.79 -14.97 23.21
C PHE A 171 14.65 -14.75 24.47
N LEU A 172 15.56 -15.68 24.77
CA LEU A 172 16.48 -15.59 25.90
C LEU A 172 17.42 -14.39 25.77
N PHE A 173 17.92 -14.11 24.57
CA PHE A 173 18.77 -12.95 24.31
C PHE A 173 18.02 -11.63 24.54
N LEU A 174 16.78 -11.52 24.05
CA LEU A 174 15.94 -10.34 24.28
C LEU A 174 15.59 -10.18 25.75
N LEU A 175 15.24 -11.26 26.45
CA LEU A 175 14.97 -11.25 27.88
C LEU A 175 16.20 -10.76 28.67
N PHE A 176 17.38 -11.30 28.35
CA PHE A 176 18.64 -10.86 28.94
C PHE A 176 18.94 -9.38 28.66
N TYR A 177 18.73 -8.93 27.41
CA TYR A 177 18.91 -7.54 27.03
C TYR A 177 18.00 -6.60 27.83
N TYR A 178 16.70 -6.90 27.95
CA TYR A 178 15.77 -6.08 28.72
C TYR A 178 16.08 -6.09 30.22
N TRP A 179 16.45 -7.25 30.76
CA TRP A 179 16.82 -7.40 32.16
C TRP A 179 18.08 -6.59 32.52
N PHE A 180 19.11 -6.62 31.67
CA PHE A 180 20.41 -6.02 31.96
C PHE A 180 20.53 -4.53 31.55
N LEU A 181 19.98 -4.13 30.39
CA LEU A 181 20.14 -2.77 29.85
C LEU A 181 18.98 -1.81 30.14
N GLN A 182 17.79 -2.31 30.48
CA GLN A 182 16.59 -1.48 30.74
C GLN A 182 16.01 -1.67 32.15
N SER A 183 16.88 -1.75 33.15
CA SER A 183 16.59 -2.02 34.58
C SER A 183 15.48 -1.16 35.23
N LYS A 184 14.96 -0.11 34.60
CA LYS A 184 13.90 0.78 35.12
C LYS A 184 12.52 0.68 34.43
N LYS A 185 12.35 -0.12 33.38
CA LYS A 185 11.04 -0.34 32.74
C LYS A 185 10.56 -1.78 32.99
N GLN A 186 9.28 -1.94 33.31
CA GLN A 186 8.67 -3.28 33.41
C GLN A 186 8.80 -3.98 32.06
N VAL A 187 9.37 -5.19 32.06
CA VAL A 187 9.51 -6.00 30.85
C VAL A 187 8.12 -6.50 30.48
N SER A 188 7.53 -5.95 29.42
CA SER A 188 6.30 -6.49 28.86
C SER A 188 6.64 -7.79 28.12
N MET A 189 6.11 -8.92 28.61
CA MET A 189 6.32 -10.23 27.97
C MET A 189 5.78 -10.24 26.54
N ASN A 190 4.70 -9.50 26.28
CA ASN A 190 4.13 -9.34 24.94
C ASN A 190 5.10 -8.62 24.00
N GLN A 191 5.83 -7.60 24.47
CA GLN A 191 6.84 -6.92 23.65
C GLN A 191 8.02 -7.85 23.31
N VAL A 192 8.49 -8.64 24.28
CA VAL A 192 9.56 -9.61 24.05
C VAL A 192 9.10 -10.69 23.07
N ALA A 193 7.87 -11.19 23.21
CA ALA A 193 7.28 -12.15 22.28
C ALA A 193 7.12 -11.55 20.87
N LEU A 194 6.58 -10.33 20.77
CA LEU A 194 6.40 -9.63 19.49
C LEU A 194 7.74 -9.38 18.77
N LEU A 195 8.79 -9.00 19.50
CA LEU A 195 10.15 -8.85 18.94
C LEU A 195 10.82 -10.19 18.59
N THR A 196 10.44 -11.27 19.27
CA THR A 196 10.93 -12.64 18.99
C THR A 196 10.33 -13.16 17.69
N PHE A 197 9.02 -13.01 17.50
CA PHE A 197 8.29 -13.49 16.33
C PHE A 197 8.26 -12.50 15.15
N GLY A 198 8.46 -11.20 15.38
CA GLY A 198 8.51 -10.17 14.33
C GLY A 198 9.78 -10.18 13.48
N GLY A 199 10.75 -11.05 13.78
CA GLY A 199 12.01 -11.17 13.06
C GLY A 199 11.95 -12.16 11.90
N VAL A 200 11.31 -11.76 10.80
CA VAL A 200 11.23 -12.54 9.55
C VAL A 200 12.65 -12.89 9.07
N LYS A 201 12.97 -14.18 8.95
CA LYS A 201 14.26 -14.67 8.44
C LYS A 201 14.15 -14.97 6.95
N GLY A 202 15.22 -14.80 6.20
CA GLY A 202 15.23 -15.32 4.83
C GLY A 202 16.43 -14.89 4.01
N THR A 203 16.54 -13.60 3.69
CA THR A 203 17.46 -13.10 2.67
C THR A 203 18.93 -13.34 3.00
N VAL A 204 19.36 -12.93 4.18
CA VAL A 204 20.76 -13.06 4.61
C VAL A 204 21.14 -14.53 4.82
N SER A 205 20.25 -15.35 5.37
CA SER A 205 20.50 -16.77 5.61
C SER A 205 20.62 -17.55 4.30
N LEU A 206 19.76 -17.26 3.32
CA LEU A 206 19.80 -17.86 1.98
C LEU A 206 21.10 -17.48 1.25
N ALA A 207 21.46 -16.19 1.27
CA ALA A 207 22.73 -15.75 0.68
C ALA A 207 23.93 -16.43 1.35
N ALA A 208 23.88 -16.59 2.67
CA ALA A 208 24.97 -17.22 3.42
C ALA A 208 25.12 -18.71 3.07
N ILE A 209 24.03 -19.48 3.00
CA ILE A 209 24.12 -20.93 2.71
C ILE A 209 24.68 -21.20 1.30
N PHE A 210 24.49 -20.29 0.35
CA PHE A 210 25.09 -20.38 -0.99
C PHE A 210 26.61 -20.21 -1.04
N ILE A 211 27.22 -19.65 0.01
CA ILE A 211 28.68 -19.55 0.13
C ILE A 211 29.29 -20.95 0.35
N LEU A 212 28.51 -21.95 0.75
CA LEU A 212 29.02 -23.31 0.96
C LEU A 212 29.70 -23.85 -0.29
N PRO A 213 30.96 -24.31 -0.17
CA PRO A 213 31.73 -24.80 -1.31
C PRO A 213 31.10 -26.08 -1.87
N VAL A 214 31.16 -26.24 -3.19
CA VAL A 214 30.69 -27.45 -3.88
C VAL A 214 31.67 -28.62 -3.67
N MET A 215 32.96 -28.31 -3.54
CA MET A 215 34.04 -29.28 -3.36
C MET A 215 34.81 -28.96 -2.06
N VAL A 216 35.15 -30.00 -1.30
CA VAL A 216 36.00 -29.94 -0.12
C VAL A 216 37.10 -30.99 -0.29
N HIS A 217 38.38 -30.58 -0.25
CA HIS A 217 39.53 -31.47 -0.49
C HIS A 217 39.44 -32.26 -1.81
N ASP A 218 39.07 -31.60 -2.90
CA ASP A 218 38.87 -32.21 -4.23
C ASP A 218 37.80 -33.32 -4.31
N ALA A 219 37.00 -33.50 -3.25
CA ALA A 219 35.84 -34.39 -3.21
C ALA A 219 34.52 -33.59 -3.19
N PRO A 220 33.44 -34.11 -3.79
CA PRO A 220 32.13 -33.48 -3.72
C PRO A 220 31.65 -33.40 -2.27
N PHE A 221 31.16 -32.23 -1.86
CA PHE A 221 30.64 -32.02 -0.52
C PHE A 221 29.23 -32.61 -0.39
N HIS A 222 29.16 -33.90 -0.04
CA HIS A 222 27.92 -34.68 0.00
C HIS A 222 26.84 -34.08 0.93
N GLU A 223 27.25 -33.52 2.07
CA GLU A 223 26.33 -32.92 3.06
C GLU A 223 25.78 -31.54 2.66
N ARG A 224 26.27 -30.95 1.56
CA ARG A 224 25.81 -29.64 1.06
C ARG A 224 24.31 -29.64 0.80
N GLY A 225 23.80 -30.69 0.17
CA GLY A 225 22.37 -30.84 -0.13
C GLY A 225 21.54 -30.85 1.16
N LEU A 226 21.97 -31.62 2.16
CA LEU A 226 21.29 -31.71 3.45
C LEU A 226 21.25 -30.35 4.18
N LEU A 227 22.36 -29.61 4.19
CA LEU A 227 22.42 -28.28 4.80
C LEU A 227 21.54 -27.25 4.08
N LEU A 228 21.50 -27.29 2.73
CA LEU A 228 20.61 -26.46 1.93
C LEU A 228 19.14 -26.77 2.24
N PHE A 229 18.78 -28.05 2.28
CA PHE A 229 17.43 -28.51 2.62
C PHE A 229 17.00 -28.08 4.02
N LEU A 230 17.80 -28.37 5.05
CA LEU A 230 17.49 -27.97 6.42
C LEU A 230 17.35 -26.45 6.54
N THR A 231 18.25 -25.68 5.91
CA THR A 231 18.20 -24.22 5.95
C THR A 231 16.96 -23.68 5.25
N ALA A 232 16.63 -24.18 4.06
CA ALA A 232 15.44 -23.77 3.31
C ALA A 232 14.14 -24.07 4.08
N CYS A 233 14.01 -25.29 4.63
CA CYS A 233 12.85 -25.68 5.41
C CYS A 233 12.72 -24.88 6.72
N VAL A 234 13.83 -24.62 7.42
CA VAL A 234 13.83 -23.78 8.64
C VAL A 234 13.44 -22.34 8.30
N ILE A 235 13.97 -21.75 7.22
CA ILE A 235 13.56 -20.42 6.77
C ILE A 235 12.05 -20.40 6.50
N LEU A 236 11.56 -21.32 5.67
CA LEU A 236 10.14 -21.42 5.34
C LEU A 236 9.25 -21.58 6.58
N LEU A 237 9.62 -22.48 7.49
CA LEU A 237 8.86 -22.68 8.72
C LEU A 237 8.87 -21.43 9.61
N THR A 238 10.01 -20.74 9.74
CA THR A 238 10.07 -19.50 10.52
C THR A 238 9.24 -18.38 9.91
N LEU A 239 9.15 -18.30 8.59
CA LEU A 239 8.29 -17.35 7.88
C LEU A 239 6.80 -17.63 8.18
N ILE A 240 6.37 -18.88 8.04
CA ILE A 240 4.98 -19.27 8.31
C ILE A 240 4.59 -18.99 9.75
N ILE A 241 5.45 -19.38 10.71
CA ILE A 241 5.21 -19.12 12.13
C ILE A 241 5.11 -17.61 12.37
N SER A 242 5.99 -16.79 11.79
CA SER A 242 5.95 -15.34 11.99
C SER A 242 4.65 -14.73 11.44
N VAL A 243 4.21 -15.14 10.26
CA VAL A 243 2.97 -14.64 9.63
C VAL A 243 1.71 -15.03 10.41
N MET A 244 1.69 -16.23 11.00
CA MET A 244 0.52 -16.70 11.78
C MET A 244 0.50 -16.16 13.21
N VAL A 245 1.66 -16.09 13.87
CA VAL A 245 1.77 -15.73 15.29
C VAL A 245 1.70 -14.22 15.47
N LEU A 246 2.25 -13.42 14.55
CA LEU A 246 2.33 -11.96 14.71
C LEU A 246 0.95 -11.28 14.80
N PRO A 247 -0.05 -11.60 13.96
CA PRO A 247 -1.39 -11.02 14.07
C PRO A 247 -2.06 -11.31 15.42
N TYR A 248 -1.87 -12.51 15.96
CA TYR A 248 -2.44 -12.92 17.24
C TYR A 248 -1.71 -12.26 18.43
N LEU A 249 -0.38 -12.13 18.37
CA LEU A 249 0.39 -11.45 19.42
C LEU A 249 0.23 -9.93 19.40
N ALA A 250 -0.15 -9.38 18.26
CA ALA A 250 -0.41 -7.96 18.09
C ALA A 250 -1.81 -7.55 18.57
N ASP A 251 -2.57 -8.46 19.22
CA ASP A 251 -3.93 -8.28 19.75
C ASP A 251 -4.31 -6.82 20.00
N GLY A 252 -5.21 -6.36 19.12
CA GLY A 252 -5.52 -4.97 18.83
C GLY A 252 -5.73 -4.91 17.33
N GLU A 253 -6.98 -5.07 16.88
CA GLU A 253 -7.36 -4.66 15.53
C GLU A 253 -6.71 -3.30 15.29
N ALA A 254 -5.71 -3.26 14.41
CA ALA A 254 -5.18 -2.02 13.90
C ALA A 254 -6.27 -1.43 12.99
N ALA A 255 -7.42 -1.07 13.56
CA ALA A 255 -8.14 0.09 13.07
C ALA A 255 -7.06 1.16 13.03
N GLU A 256 -6.67 1.60 11.83
CA GLU A 256 -5.92 2.83 11.69
C GLU A 256 -6.64 3.84 12.58
N SER A 257 -5.96 4.34 13.62
CA SER A 257 -6.57 5.25 14.57
C SER A 257 -7.27 6.33 13.77
N VAL A 258 -8.60 6.40 13.86
CA VAL A 258 -9.40 7.29 13.02
C VAL A 258 -8.75 8.66 13.06
N ASP A 259 -8.31 9.15 11.89
CA ASP A 259 -7.75 10.48 11.82
C ASP A 259 -8.89 11.49 11.83
N PHE A 260 -9.53 11.63 13.00
CA PHE A 260 -10.66 12.51 13.22
C PHE A 260 -10.32 13.95 12.84
N ASN A 261 -9.07 14.36 13.07
CA ASN A 261 -8.63 15.70 12.71
C ASN A 261 -8.62 15.89 11.19
N HIS A 262 -8.14 14.91 10.43
CA HIS A 262 -8.18 14.98 8.97
C HIS A 262 -9.62 14.94 8.44
N LEU A 263 -10.52 14.16 9.04
CA LEU A 263 -11.95 14.15 8.69
C LEU A 263 -12.58 15.54 8.90
N LEU A 264 -12.32 16.18 10.04
CA LEU A 264 -12.80 17.53 10.37
C LEU A 264 -12.24 18.59 9.40
N ILE A 265 -10.95 18.50 9.05
CA ILE A 265 -10.34 19.40 8.07
C ILE A 265 -11.05 19.30 6.72
N LEU A 266 -11.34 18.08 6.24
CA LEU A 266 -12.04 17.89 4.98
C LEU A 266 -13.49 18.38 5.06
N GLU A 267 -14.17 18.21 6.20
CA GLU A 267 -15.51 18.75 6.42
C GLU A 267 -15.52 20.28 6.36
N ASP A 268 -14.60 20.95 7.05
CA ASP A 268 -14.47 22.42 7.01
C ASP A 268 -14.17 22.93 5.59
N VAL A 269 -13.38 22.19 4.80
CA VAL A 269 -13.10 22.54 3.39
C VAL A 269 -14.36 22.38 2.54
N ILE A 270 -15.14 21.32 2.75
CA ILE A 270 -16.42 21.11 2.05
C ILE A 270 -17.38 22.26 2.38
N GLU A 271 -17.52 22.65 3.65
CA GLU A 271 -18.38 23.76 4.06
C GLU A 271 -17.96 25.10 3.40
N GLN A 272 -16.66 25.37 3.32
CA GLN A 272 -16.14 26.55 2.62
C GLN A 272 -16.46 26.51 1.12
N LEU A 273 -16.29 25.38 0.47
CA LEU A 273 -16.63 25.21 -0.95
C LEU A 273 -18.13 25.35 -1.22
N GLU A 274 -18.99 24.81 -0.34
CA GLU A 274 -20.45 24.98 -0.42
C GLU A 274 -20.88 26.45 -0.27
N ALA A 275 -20.20 27.21 0.60
CA ALA A 275 -20.44 28.63 0.76
C ALA A 275 -20.06 29.42 -0.51
N GLU A 276 -18.94 29.06 -1.15
CA GLU A 276 -18.52 29.65 -2.43
C GLU A 276 -19.44 29.27 -3.60
N GLU A 277 -19.92 28.02 -3.65
CA GLU A 277 -20.85 27.55 -4.67
C GLU A 277 -22.12 28.42 -4.71
N LYS A 278 -22.66 28.75 -3.53
CA LYS A 278 -23.85 29.62 -3.39
C LYS A 278 -23.61 31.05 -3.90
N GLN A 279 -22.37 31.53 -3.85
CA GLN A 279 -21.99 32.89 -4.27
C GLN A 279 -21.58 32.96 -5.75
N GLU A 280 -21.17 31.84 -6.35
CA GLU A 280 -20.73 31.78 -7.75
C GLU A 280 -21.91 32.13 -8.69
N LEU A 281 -21.70 33.05 -9.63
CA LEU A 281 -22.76 33.48 -10.56
C LEU A 281 -22.80 32.66 -11.86
N SER A 282 -21.70 31.98 -12.19
CA SER A 282 -21.60 31.21 -13.44
C SER A 282 -22.08 29.77 -13.22
N ASP A 283 -23.05 29.31 -14.00
CA ASP A 283 -23.55 27.92 -13.94
C ASP A 283 -22.43 26.88 -14.10
N LYS A 284 -21.50 27.12 -15.05
CA LYS A 284 -20.30 26.29 -15.20
C LYS A 284 -19.37 26.32 -13.99
N GLY A 285 -19.30 27.46 -13.31
CA GLY A 285 -18.47 27.63 -12.12
C GLY A 285 -19.05 26.85 -10.94
N ARG A 286 -20.38 26.89 -10.77
CA ARG A 286 -21.12 26.09 -9.79
C ARG A 286 -20.93 24.60 -10.03
N LEU A 287 -21.12 24.13 -11.26
CA LEU A 287 -20.91 22.73 -11.62
C LEU A 287 -19.47 22.27 -11.36
N ALA A 288 -18.47 23.13 -11.60
CA ALA A 288 -17.08 22.82 -11.30
C ALA A 288 -16.83 22.73 -9.78
N ILE A 289 -17.40 23.63 -8.98
CA ILE A 289 -17.29 23.58 -7.51
C ILE A 289 -17.99 22.34 -6.95
N ASP A 290 -19.20 22.02 -7.40
CA ASP A 290 -19.94 20.80 -7.01
C ASP A 290 -19.13 19.53 -7.32
N ALA A 291 -18.50 19.46 -8.49
CA ALA A 291 -17.61 18.35 -8.83
C ALA A 291 -16.40 18.25 -7.89
N VAL A 292 -15.83 19.39 -7.45
CA VAL A 292 -14.76 19.42 -6.45
C VAL A 292 -15.28 18.96 -5.10
N ILE A 293 -16.42 19.47 -4.62
CA ILE A 293 -17.07 19.05 -3.37
C ILE A 293 -17.25 17.53 -3.35
N ASN A 294 -17.78 16.96 -4.44
CA ASN A 294 -17.93 15.52 -4.58
C ASN A 294 -16.58 14.76 -4.49
N SER A 295 -15.51 15.32 -5.05
CA SER A 295 -14.17 14.74 -4.88
C SER A 295 -13.70 14.76 -3.41
N TYR A 296 -14.01 15.81 -2.65
CA TYR A 296 -13.68 15.90 -1.22
C TYR A 296 -14.55 14.97 -0.37
N GLU A 297 -15.85 14.88 -0.66
CA GLU A 297 -16.77 13.94 -0.03
C GLU A 297 -16.32 12.49 -0.20
N ASN A 298 -15.90 12.11 -1.41
CA ASN A 298 -15.36 10.78 -1.67
C ASN A 298 -14.07 10.52 -0.89
N ARG A 299 -13.17 11.51 -0.80
CA ARG A 299 -11.94 11.39 0.01
C ARG A 299 -12.25 11.24 1.51
N ARG A 300 -13.16 12.06 2.04
CA ARG A 300 -13.60 12.00 3.44
C ARG A 300 -14.21 10.64 3.76
N TRP A 301 -15.05 10.13 2.86
CA TRP A 301 -15.64 8.80 3.00
C TRP A 301 -14.62 7.67 2.93
N GLU A 302 -13.61 7.77 2.06
CA GLU A 302 -12.54 6.78 1.98
C GLU A 302 -11.75 6.71 3.30
N LEU A 303 -11.44 7.87 3.89
CA LEU A 303 -10.80 7.94 5.22
C LEU A 303 -11.67 7.35 6.31
N TYR A 304 -12.95 7.74 6.35
CA TYR A 304 -13.90 7.20 7.33
C TYR A 304 -14.02 5.68 7.18
N ARG A 305 -14.24 5.18 5.97
CA ARG A 305 -14.34 3.75 5.68
C ARG A 305 -13.08 2.99 6.07
N ASN A 306 -11.88 3.52 5.77
CA ASN A 306 -10.64 2.83 6.10
C ASN A 306 -10.46 2.65 7.61
N SER A 307 -10.97 3.63 8.37
CA SER A 307 -10.91 3.65 9.83
C SER A 307 -11.88 2.68 10.53
N LEU A 308 -12.89 2.18 9.81
CA LEU A 308 -13.87 1.22 10.34
C LEU A 308 -13.29 -0.18 10.49
N THR A 309 -13.81 -0.92 11.48
CA THR A 309 -13.54 -2.35 11.68
C THR A 309 -14.04 -3.19 10.51
N ASP A 310 -13.55 -4.42 10.38
CA ASP A 310 -14.02 -5.32 9.33
C ASP A 310 -15.53 -5.65 9.48
N SER A 311 -16.07 -5.60 10.70
CA SER A 311 -17.52 -5.75 10.96
C SER A 311 -18.31 -4.55 10.43
N GLU A 312 -17.90 -3.32 10.77
CA GLU A 312 -18.57 -2.10 10.30
C GLU A 312 -18.44 -1.91 8.78
N LYS A 313 -17.30 -2.34 8.20
CA LYS A 313 -17.13 -2.39 6.74
C LYS A 313 -18.14 -3.35 6.08
N GLN A 314 -18.52 -4.44 6.73
CA GLN A 314 -19.57 -5.34 6.23
C GLN A 314 -20.94 -4.67 6.27
N GLU A 315 -21.27 -3.96 7.35
CA GLU A 315 -22.54 -3.21 7.47
C GLU A 315 -22.70 -2.17 6.34
N ILE A 316 -21.63 -1.43 6.01
CA ILE A 316 -21.59 -0.55 4.84
C ILE A 316 -21.97 -1.27 3.55
N GLN A 317 -21.42 -2.46 3.33
CA GLN A 317 -21.65 -3.22 2.11
C GLN A 317 -23.10 -3.70 2.02
N GLU A 318 -23.70 -4.08 3.14
CA GLU A 318 -25.10 -4.50 3.21
C GLU A 318 -26.04 -3.35 2.84
N ILE A 319 -25.82 -2.16 3.42
CA ILE A 319 -26.61 -0.96 3.10
C ILE A 319 -26.42 -0.55 1.64
N GLN A 320 -25.19 -0.56 1.12
CA GLN A 320 -24.93 -0.28 -0.30
C GLN A 320 -25.58 -1.31 -1.23
N GLY A 321 -25.55 -2.59 -0.85
CA GLY A 321 -26.22 -3.67 -1.59
C GLY A 321 -27.74 -3.46 -1.64
N LEU A 322 -28.34 -3.03 -0.53
CA LEU A 322 -29.75 -2.67 -0.45
C LEU A 322 -30.07 -1.50 -1.41
N ILE A 323 -29.32 -0.40 -1.33
CA ILE A 323 -29.50 0.79 -2.19
C ILE A 323 -29.43 0.40 -3.68
N LEU A 324 -28.41 -0.36 -4.08
CA LEU A 324 -28.25 -0.78 -5.47
C LEU A 324 -29.37 -1.72 -5.93
N SER A 325 -29.88 -2.56 -5.03
CA SER A 325 -31.00 -3.47 -5.35
C SER A 325 -32.28 -2.67 -5.66
N ILE A 326 -32.62 -1.69 -4.82
CA ILE A 326 -33.75 -0.77 -5.02
C ILE A 326 -33.59 -0.01 -6.34
N GLU A 327 -32.38 0.49 -6.64
CA GLU A 327 -32.11 1.23 -7.87
C GLU A 327 -32.35 0.39 -9.12
N GLN A 328 -31.82 -0.83 -9.10
CA GLN A 328 -31.91 -1.74 -10.23
C GLN A 328 -33.35 -2.22 -10.43
N ASP A 329 -34.07 -2.50 -9.34
CA ASP A 329 -35.47 -2.95 -9.39
C ASP A 329 -36.40 -1.86 -9.89
N GLY A 330 -36.23 -0.63 -9.40
CA GLY A 330 -37.00 0.53 -9.90
C GLY A 330 -36.73 0.82 -11.37
N LEU A 331 -35.49 0.69 -11.84
CA LEU A 331 -35.14 0.85 -13.26
C LEU A 331 -35.76 -0.25 -14.13
N ASP A 332 -35.66 -1.52 -13.71
CA ASP A 332 -36.23 -2.65 -14.45
C ASP A 332 -37.76 -2.57 -14.52
N GLU A 333 -38.42 -2.14 -13.44
CA GLU A 333 -39.87 -1.92 -13.40
C GLU A 333 -40.29 -0.78 -14.33
N ALA A 334 -39.58 0.35 -14.29
CA ALA A 334 -39.87 1.51 -15.13
C ALA A 334 -39.71 1.19 -16.62
N TYR A 335 -38.71 0.39 -16.99
CA TYR A 335 -38.51 -0.06 -18.36
C TYR A 335 -39.63 -1.01 -18.84
N ARG A 336 -40.04 -1.98 -18.01
CA ARG A 336 -41.17 -2.87 -18.33
C ARG A 336 -42.47 -2.10 -18.54
N ASN A 337 -42.70 -1.07 -17.73
CA ASN A 337 -43.87 -0.21 -17.81
C ASN A 337 -43.80 0.82 -18.96
N GLY A 338 -42.75 0.78 -19.80
CA GLY A 338 -42.58 1.70 -20.93
C GLY A 338 -42.32 3.15 -20.51
N LYS A 339 -41.95 3.40 -19.25
CA LYS A 339 -41.68 4.75 -18.70
C LYS A 339 -40.28 5.27 -19.07
N VAL A 340 -39.43 4.42 -19.65
CA VAL A 340 -38.02 4.69 -19.95
C VAL A 340 -37.68 4.13 -21.31
N SER A 341 -37.02 4.94 -22.13
CA SER A 341 -36.47 4.49 -23.40
C SER A 341 -35.36 3.47 -23.20
N LEU A 342 -35.08 2.67 -24.24
CA LEU A 342 -33.96 1.73 -24.23
C LEU A 342 -32.60 2.45 -24.01
N ASN A 343 -32.46 3.69 -24.50
CA ASN A 343 -31.24 4.47 -24.31
C ASN A 343 -31.12 4.96 -22.86
N GLY A 344 -32.21 5.45 -22.26
CA GLY A 344 -32.25 5.84 -20.85
C GLY A 344 -31.99 4.64 -19.92
N TYR A 345 -32.57 3.48 -20.23
CA TYR A 345 -32.32 2.23 -19.50
C TYR A 345 -30.85 1.82 -19.52
N ARG A 346 -30.22 1.81 -20.71
CA ARG A 346 -28.80 1.45 -20.85
C ARG A 346 -27.88 2.42 -20.14
N PHE A 347 -28.19 3.70 -20.25
CA PHE A 347 -27.44 4.76 -19.58
C PHE A 347 -27.50 4.62 -18.07
N TYR A 348 -28.71 4.50 -17.51
CA TYR A 348 -28.87 4.40 -16.07
C TYR A 348 -28.37 3.06 -15.53
N SER A 349 -28.56 1.96 -16.26
CA SER A 349 -27.98 0.67 -15.91
C SER A 349 -26.46 0.69 -15.88
N ARG A 350 -25.80 1.45 -16.77
CA ARG A 350 -24.33 1.64 -16.73
C ARG A 350 -23.91 2.45 -15.51
N PHE A 351 -24.62 3.54 -15.22
CA PHE A 351 -24.38 4.36 -14.04
C PHE A 351 -24.45 3.52 -12.75
N ILE A 352 -25.51 2.70 -12.59
CA ILE A 352 -25.65 1.77 -11.46
C ILE A 352 -24.50 0.74 -11.44
N SER A 353 -24.11 0.17 -12.59
CA SER A 353 -23.04 -0.81 -12.64
C SER A 353 -21.65 -0.24 -12.29
N GLN A 354 -21.42 1.04 -12.58
CA GLN A 354 -20.18 1.73 -12.22
C GLN A 354 -20.08 1.90 -10.70
N GLN A 355 -21.18 2.23 -10.04
CA GLN A 355 -21.27 2.27 -8.58
C GLN A 355 -20.99 0.89 -7.95
N GLN A 356 -21.42 -0.19 -8.61
CA GLN A 356 -21.28 -1.58 -8.13
C GLN A 356 -19.82 -2.11 -8.11
N HIS A 357 -18.94 -1.64 -9.01
CA HIS A 357 -17.54 -2.11 -9.04
C HIS A 357 -16.73 -1.69 -7.80
N SER A 358 -17.19 -0.70 -7.03
CA SER A 358 -16.60 -0.32 -5.75
C SER A 358 -16.80 -1.36 -4.64
N LEU A 359 -17.86 -2.19 -4.74
CA LEU A 359 -18.20 -3.24 -3.76
C LEU A 359 -17.43 -4.54 -3.93
N ALA A 360 -16.92 -4.82 -5.12
CA ALA A 360 -16.38 -6.15 -5.47
C ALA A 360 -14.97 -6.43 -4.92
N LYS A 361 -14.32 -5.46 -4.24
CA LYS A 361 -12.91 -5.58 -3.85
C LYS A 361 -12.64 -6.25 -2.50
N GLN A 362 -13.63 -6.42 -1.62
CA GLN A 362 -13.44 -7.06 -0.31
C GLN A 362 -14.71 -7.81 0.10
N ILE A 363 -14.55 -9.10 0.36
CA ILE A 363 -15.58 -10.13 0.25
C ILE A 363 -16.58 -10.09 1.42
N LEU A 364 -17.88 -10.09 1.06
CA LEU A 364 -19.03 -10.43 1.90
C LEU A 364 -18.81 -11.72 2.72
N SER A 365 -19.49 -11.89 3.85
CA SER A 365 -19.68 -13.22 4.47
C SER A 365 -20.06 -14.23 3.38
N PHE A 366 -19.42 -15.41 3.38
CA PHE A 366 -19.66 -16.46 2.38
C PHE A 366 -21.16 -16.73 2.14
N PHE A 367 -21.98 -16.56 3.17
CA PHE A 367 -23.42 -16.79 3.13
C PHE A 367 -24.22 -15.65 2.48
N SER A 368 -23.94 -14.39 2.83
CA SER A 368 -24.63 -13.22 2.24
C SER A 368 -24.19 -12.99 0.78
N PHE A 369 -22.91 -13.24 0.47
CA PHE A 369 -22.40 -13.30 -0.91
C PHE A 369 -23.20 -14.29 -1.76
N TRP A 370 -23.35 -15.52 -1.25
CA TRP A 370 -24.03 -16.60 -1.96
C TRP A 370 -25.51 -16.29 -2.18
N LEU A 371 -26.18 -15.68 -1.19
CA LEU A 371 -27.59 -15.29 -1.30
C LEU A 371 -27.79 -14.16 -2.33
N PHE A 372 -26.92 -13.15 -2.37
CA PHE A 372 -26.93 -12.11 -3.41
C PHE A 372 -26.66 -12.70 -4.81
N PHE A 373 -25.71 -13.62 -4.91
CA PHE A 373 -25.38 -14.29 -6.17
C PHE A 373 -26.55 -15.15 -6.68
N ILE A 374 -27.26 -15.83 -5.78
CA ILE A 374 -28.47 -16.59 -6.10
C ILE A 374 -29.60 -15.68 -6.55
N GLN A 375 -29.90 -14.61 -5.80
CA GLN A 375 -30.93 -13.65 -6.22
C GLN A 375 -30.62 -13.08 -7.60
N ARG A 376 -29.34 -12.79 -7.87
CA ARG A 376 -28.87 -12.33 -9.18
C ARG A 376 -29.02 -13.42 -10.26
N PHE A 377 -28.65 -14.65 -9.97
CA PHE A 377 -28.76 -15.78 -10.89
C PHE A 377 -30.22 -16.09 -11.23
N ILE A 378 -31.10 -16.12 -10.22
CA ILE A 378 -32.55 -16.24 -10.37
C ILE A 378 -33.07 -15.12 -11.28
N ARG A 379 -32.66 -13.87 -11.08
CA ARG A 379 -33.11 -12.73 -11.88
C ARG A 379 -32.65 -12.82 -13.34
N ILE A 380 -31.43 -13.30 -13.60
CA ILE A 380 -30.91 -13.58 -14.95
C ILE A 380 -31.76 -14.67 -15.63
N LEU A 381 -32.14 -15.70 -14.89
CA LEU A 381 -32.97 -16.81 -15.36
C LEU A 381 -34.41 -16.38 -15.66
N ILE A 382 -35.00 -15.52 -14.82
CA ILE A 382 -36.36 -14.99 -15.01
C ILE A 382 -36.40 -13.97 -16.17
N HIS A 383 -35.33 -13.21 -16.40
CA HIS A 383 -35.32 -12.10 -17.38
C HIS A 383 -34.11 -12.08 -18.33
N PRO A 384 -33.97 -13.08 -19.22
CA PRO A 384 -32.80 -13.20 -20.10
C PRO A 384 -32.68 -12.05 -21.13
N ARG A 385 -33.82 -11.50 -21.61
CA ARG A 385 -33.82 -10.42 -22.61
C ARG A 385 -33.31 -9.08 -22.06
N LEU A 386 -33.59 -8.76 -20.80
CA LEU A 386 -33.12 -7.51 -20.15
C LEU A 386 -31.61 -7.54 -19.96
N PHE A 387 -31.06 -8.69 -19.54
CA PHE A 387 -29.62 -8.88 -19.38
C PHE A 387 -28.85 -8.69 -20.70
N LEU A 388 -29.31 -9.29 -21.79
CA LEU A 388 -28.72 -9.13 -23.13
C LEU A 388 -28.76 -7.67 -23.62
N GLN A 389 -29.82 -6.92 -23.28
CA GLN A 389 -29.93 -5.51 -23.66
C GLN A 389 -28.97 -4.58 -22.89
N ARG A 390 -28.56 -4.96 -21.66
CA ARG A 390 -27.58 -4.22 -20.85
C ARG A 390 -26.16 -4.25 -21.42
N GLN A 391 -25.74 -5.37 -22.03
CA GLN A 391 -24.38 -5.54 -22.56
C GLN A 391 -24.12 -4.85 -23.90
N GLN A 392 -25.15 -4.40 -24.63
CA GLN A 392 -24.98 -3.77 -25.94
C GLN A 392 -24.51 -2.31 -25.83
N GLN A 393 -23.54 -1.93 -26.67
CA GLN A 393 -22.99 -0.56 -26.71
C GLN A 393 -24.05 0.48 -27.10
N LEU A 394 -23.96 1.68 -26.49
CA LEU A 394 -24.70 2.87 -26.89
C LEU A 394 -24.30 3.23 -28.33
N LYS A 395 -25.18 2.94 -29.30
CA LYS A 395 -24.97 3.28 -30.72
C LYS A 395 -25.50 4.67 -31.11
N ALA A 396 -26.33 5.28 -30.26
CA ALA A 396 -26.99 6.55 -30.53
C ALA A 396 -26.75 7.55 -29.39
N ALA A 397 -26.65 8.84 -29.73
CA ALA A 397 -26.53 9.92 -28.77
C ALA A 397 -27.78 10.01 -27.87
N LEU A 398 -27.57 10.28 -26.57
CA LEU A 398 -28.64 10.48 -25.60
C LEU A 398 -29.43 11.74 -25.94
N LYS A 399 -30.76 11.62 -25.99
CA LYS A 399 -31.65 12.77 -26.15
C LYS A 399 -32.01 13.35 -24.79
N GLN A 400 -32.36 14.64 -24.73
CA GLN A 400 -32.82 15.29 -23.49
C GLN A 400 -33.98 14.54 -22.81
N ARG A 401 -34.85 13.94 -23.63
CA ARG A 401 -35.95 13.09 -23.16
C ARG A 401 -35.43 11.88 -22.36
N ASP A 402 -34.40 11.19 -22.84
CA ASP A 402 -33.83 10.02 -22.18
C ASP A 402 -33.28 10.40 -20.79
N ILE A 403 -32.66 11.58 -20.68
CA ILE A 403 -32.12 12.12 -19.42
C ILE A 403 -33.26 12.44 -18.44
N SER A 404 -34.32 13.09 -18.91
CA SER A 404 -35.48 13.44 -18.06
C SER A 404 -36.26 12.21 -17.55
N GLU A 405 -36.31 11.14 -18.35
CA GLU A 405 -36.93 9.87 -17.95
C GLU A 405 -36.10 9.23 -16.82
N VAL A 406 -34.78 9.19 -16.96
CA VAL A 406 -33.87 8.67 -15.93
C VAL A 406 -33.93 9.48 -14.64
N GLN A 407 -33.96 10.80 -14.73
CA GLN A 407 -34.07 11.69 -13.56
C GLN A 407 -35.32 11.39 -12.73
N LYS A 408 -36.48 11.17 -13.38
CA LYS A 408 -37.73 10.83 -12.68
C LYS A 408 -37.64 9.50 -11.93
N ILE A 409 -36.99 8.49 -12.53
CA ILE A 409 -36.78 7.19 -11.89
C ILE A 409 -35.84 7.37 -10.69
N TYR A 410 -34.74 8.12 -10.86
CA TYR A 410 -33.78 8.36 -9.81
C TYR A 410 -34.44 8.99 -8.58
N LEU A 411 -35.26 10.02 -8.78
CA LEU A 411 -36.01 10.69 -7.71
C LEU A 411 -36.98 9.72 -7.03
N LYS A 412 -37.79 8.97 -7.80
CA LYS A 412 -38.71 7.97 -7.26
C LYS A 412 -37.97 6.89 -6.45
N ASN A 413 -36.86 6.38 -6.97
CA ASN A 413 -36.05 5.38 -6.27
C ASN A 413 -35.42 5.96 -4.99
N SER A 414 -35.07 7.25 -4.99
CA SER A 414 -34.55 7.92 -3.80
C SER A 414 -35.56 7.95 -2.66
N GLU A 415 -36.84 8.18 -2.94
CA GLU A 415 -37.90 8.11 -1.92
C GLU A 415 -37.97 6.73 -1.25
N TYR A 416 -37.90 5.65 -2.07
CA TYR A 416 -37.85 4.28 -1.53
C TYR A 416 -36.57 4.03 -0.72
N ILE A 417 -35.43 4.51 -1.18
CA ILE A 417 -34.15 4.39 -0.46
C ILE A 417 -34.22 5.10 0.89
N PHE A 418 -34.74 6.33 0.96
CA PHE A 418 -34.88 7.05 2.23
C PHE A 418 -35.78 6.30 3.20
N HIS A 419 -36.92 5.80 2.73
CA HIS A 419 -37.82 4.99 3.57
C HIS A 419 -37.16 3.68 4.03
N SER A 420 -36.36 3.03 3.17
CA SER A 420 -35.61 1.83 3.55
C SER A 420 -34.51 2.13 4.56
N LEU A 421 -33.79 3.25 4.40
CA LEU A 421 -32.72 3.68 5.31
C LEU A 421 -33.27 4.10 6.68
N SER A 422 -34.39 4.83 6.73
CA SER A 422 -35.01 5.22 8.01
C SER A 422 -35.44 4.02 8.84
N ASN A 423 -35.90 2.93 8.20
CA ASN A 423 -36.25 1.69 8.90
C ASN A 423 -35.04 0.92 9.44
N LEU A 424 -33.83 1.30 9.03
CA LEU A 424 -32.57 0.67 9.43
C LEU A 424 -31.86 1.42 10.57
N GLU A 425 -32.38 2.58 11.00
CA GLU A 425 -31.82 3.36 12.11
C GLU A 425 -31.82 2.61 13.45
N ASP A 426 -32.73 1.65 13.65
CA ASP A 426 -32.78 0.82 14.86
C ASP A 426 -31.78 -0.36 14.83
N VAL A 427 -31.21 -0.67 13.67
CA VAL A 427 -30.38 -1.87 13.42
C VAL A 427 -28.91 -1.51 13.21
N TYR A 428 -28.63 -0.39 12.56
CA TYR A 428 -27.28 0.09 12.23
C TYR A 428 -26.98 1.40 12.95
N ASP A 429 -25.70 1.78 13.01
CA ASP A 429 -25.32 3.07 13.57
C ASP A 429 -25.99 4.23 12.81
N SER A 430 -26.65 5.10 13.56
CA SER A 430 -27.24 6.35 13.09
C SER A 430 -26.28 7.22 12.28
N SER A 431 -24.98 7.23 12.62
CA SER A 431 -23.96 7.98 11.89
C SER A 431 -23.80 7.46 10.45
N LEU A 432 -23.82 6.12 10.31
CA LEU A 432 -23.67 5.40 9.07
C LEU A 432 -24.88 5.59 8.15
N ILE A 433 -26.09 5.51 8.71
CA ILE A 433 -27.32 5.74 7.97
C ILE A 433 -27.40 7.20 7.49
N ASN A 434 -27.09 8.17 8.37
CA ASN A 434 -27.07 9.59 8.01
C ASN A 434 -26.08 9.90 6.89
N PHE A 435 -24.94 9.21 6.85
CA PHE A 435 -24.00 9.34 5.74
C PHE A 435 -24.66 8.98 4.39
N PHE A 436 -25.32 7.82 4.30
CA PHE A 436 -25.97 7.39 3.06
C PHE A 436 -27.14 8.31 2.67
N ILE A 437 -27.88 8.82 3.64
CA ILE A 437 -28.94 9.81 3.42
C ILE A 437 -28.33 11.09 2.82
N ARG A 438 -27.31 11.68 3.47
CA ARG A 438 -26.64 12.89 3.00
C ARG A 438 -26.05 12.71 1.60
N GLN A 439 -25.40 11.58 1.35
CA GLN A 439 -24.86 11.24 0.03
C GLN A 439 -25.97 11.19 -1.04
N ARG A 440 -27.15 10.68 -0.68
CA ARG A 440 -28.30 10.61 -1.57
C ARG A 440 -28.90 11.99 -1.83
N GLU A 441 -29.07 12.81 -0.80
CA GLU A 441 -29.56 14.20 -0.93
C GLU A 441 -28.66 15.04 -1.84
N MET A 442 -27.34 14.94 -1.66
CA MET A 442 -26.38 15.63 -2.54
C MET A 442 -26.49 15.15 -3.98
N SER A 443 -26.73 13.85 -4.18
CA SER A 443 -26.96 13.32 -5.52
C SER A 443 -28.25 13.87 -6.13
N ILE A 444 -29.34 13.96 -5.36
CA ILE A 444 -30.62 14.54 -5.82
C ILE A 444 -30.45 16.00 -6.25
N LYS A 445 -29.76 16.82 -5.45
CA LYS A 445 -29.49 18.24 -5.79
C LYS A 445 -28.84 18.37 -7.17
N ARG A 446 -27.87 17.51 -7.48
CA ARG A 446 -27.23 17.43 -8.82
C ARG A 446 -28.19 16.99 -9.91
N PHE A 447 -29.08 16.06 -9.62
CA PHE A 447 -30.11 15.63 -10.56
C PHE A 447 -31.14 16.74 -10.84
N GLU A 448 -31.40 17.66 -9.92
CA GLU A 448 -32.39 18.74 -10.07
C GLU A 448 -31.88 19.97 -10.86
N HIS A 449 -30.62 20.37 -10.71
CA HIS A 449 -30.10 21.69 -11.13
C HIS A 449 -29.42 21.77 -12.53
N SER A 450 -29.77 20.88 -13.47
CA SER A 450 -29.40 20.88 -14.92
C SER A 450 -28.23 19.98 -15.38
N ASN A 451 -28.52 19.28 -16.50
CA ASN A 451 -27.71 18.34 -17.29
C ASN A 451 -26.69 17.49 -16.51
N PHE A 452 -27.13 16.37 -15.94
CA PHE A 452 -26.30 15.26 -15.43
C PHE A 452 -25.06 14.95 -16.30
N ILE A 453 -25.18 15.10 -17.62
CA ILE A 453 -24.08 14.92 -18.58
C ILE A 453 -23.03 16.03 -18.47
N GLU A 454 -23.43 17.29 -18.27
CA GLU A 454 -22.52 18.43 -18.10
C GLU A 454 -21.69 18.31 -16.82
N THR A 455 -22.28 17.84 -15.71
CA THR A 455 -21.52 17.53 -14.48
C THR A 455 -20.45 16.47 -14.71
N ILE A 456 -20.74 15.43 -15.50
CA ILE A 456 -19.74 14.39 -15.85
C ILE A 456 -18.67 14.94 -16.81
N MET A 457 -19.05 15.87 -17.69
CA MET A 457 -18.14 16.47 -18.66
C MET A 457 -17.28 17.60 -18.07
N ILE A 458 -17.68 18.21 -16.95
CA ILE A 458 -16.96 19.35 -16.35
C ILE A 458 -15.56 18.96 -15.88
N GLU A 459 -15.33 17.69 -15.51
CA GLU A 459 -14.00 17.17 -15.13
C GLU A 459 -12.95 17.29 -16.25
N GLN A 460 -13.40 17.46 -17.50
CA GLN A 460 -12.54 17.67 -18.67
C GLN A 460 -12.33 19.16 -18.99
N ASP A 461 -13.05 20.07 -18.34
CA ASP A 461 -12.93 21.51 -18.56
C ASP A 461 -11.75 22.09 -17.75
N PRO A 462 -10.91 22.98 -18.31
CA PRO A 462 -9.86 23.67 -17.56
C PRO A 462 -10.36 24.41 -16.31
N ILE A 463 -11.62 24.85 -16.28
CA ILE A 463 -12.23 25.48 -15.10
C ILE A 463 -12.24 24.53 -13.91
N PHE A 464 -12.49 23.23 -14.14
CA PHE A 464 -12.48 22.22 -13.08
C PHE A 464 -11.11 22.10 -12.43
N VAL A 465 -10.03 22.00 -13.22
CA VAL A 465 -8.66 21.95 -12.69
C VAL A 465 -8.39 23.17 -11.81
N LYS A 466 -8.80 24.37 -12.25
CA LYS A 466 -8.61 25.60 -11.45
C LYS A 466 -9.36 25.54 -10.11
N LYS A 467 -10.60 25.03 -10.09
CA LYS A 467 -11.39 24.87 -8.87
C LYS A 467 -10.85 23.75 -7.96
N VAL A 468 -10.29 22.68 -8.53
CA VAL A 468 -9.59 21.62 -7.78
C VAL A 468 -8.36 22.19 -7.06
N LEU A 469 -7.51 22.95 -7.77
CA LEU A 469 -6.33 23.61 -7.17
C LEU A 469 -6.74 24.59 -6.07
N TRP A 470 -7.86 25.30 -6.27
CA TRP A 470 -8.44 26.16 -5.23
C TRP A 470 -8.86 25.37 -4.00
N GLY A 471 -9.53 24.22 -4.17
CA GLY A 471 -9.82 23.31 -3.06
C GLY A 471 -8.56 22.91 -2.29
N TYR A 472 -7.48 22.52 -2.97
CA TYR A 472 -6.21 22.15 -2.32
C TYR A 472 -5.53 23.33 -1.60
N TYR A 473 -5.75 24.56 -2.08
CA TYR A 473 -5.34 25.76 -1.37
C TYR A 473 -6.15 25.92 -0.07
N LEU A 474 -7.48 25.77 -0.12
CA LEU A 474 -8.33 25.82 1.07
C LEU A 474 -7.94 24.73 2.08
N GLU A 475 -7.69 23.50 1.63
CA GLU A 475 -7.26 22.40 2.50
C GLU A 475 -5.95 22.72 3.23
N ARG A 476 -4.95 23.29 2.54
CA ARG A 476 -3.71 23.74 3.18
C ARG A 476 -3.94 24.85 4.21
N LYS A 477 -4.77 25.82 3.85
CA LYS A 477 -5.12 26.91 4.76
C LYS A 477 -5.78 26.38 6.03
N THR A 478 -6.73 25.46 5.90
CA THR A 478 -7.39 24.81 7.05
C THR A 478 -6.41 23.99 7.88
N ILE A 479 -5.47 23.24 7.25
CA ILE A 479 -4.41 22.53 7.97
C ILE A 479 -3.55 23.51 8.80
N ASP A 480 -3.18 24.65 8.21
CA ASP A 480 -2.38 25.68 8.90
C ASP A 480 -3.16 26.26 10.09
N GLU A 481 -4.46 26.54 9.93
CA GLU A 481 -5.33 27.02 11.00
C GLU A 481 -5.44 26.00 12.16
N TYR A 482 -5.53 24.70 11.84
CA TYR A 482 -5.57 23.64 12.84
C TYR A 482 -4.22 23.44 13.56
N GLU A 483 -3.09 23.62 12.88
CA GLU A 483 -1.76 23.57 13.51
C GLU A 483 -1.56 24.78 14.45
N VAL A 484 -1.91 25.98 14.00
CA VAL A 484 -1.82 27.21 14.81
C VAL A 484 -2.73 27.15 16.03
N ALA A 485 -3.90 26.52 15.91
CA ALA A 485 -4.82 26.28 17.02
C ALA A 485 -4.41 25.11 17.94
N GLU A 486 -3.25 24.49 17.72
CA GLU A 486 -2.74 23.33 18.47
C GLU A 486 -3.69 22.11 18.47
N LYS A 487 -4.62 22.03 17.51
CA LYS A 487 -5.54 20.89 17.33
C LYS A 487 -4.83 19.66 16.74
N ILE A 488 -3.79 19.90 15.95
CA ILE A 488 -2.96 18.87 15.31
C ILE A 488 -1.48 19.09 15.61
N SER A 489 -0.72 18.01 15.64
CA SER A 489 0.74 18.09 15.78
C SER A 489 1.40 18.57 14.48
N THR A 490 2.60 19.15 14.58
CA THR A 490 3.42 19.49 13.39
C THR A 490 3.72 18.27 12.53
N ILE A 491 3.79 17.06 13.10
CA ILE A 491 4.05 15.82 12.36
C ILE A 491 2.84 15.50 11.45
N SER A 492 1.64 15.45 12.03
CA SER A 492 0.39 15.22 11.30
C SER A 492 0.11 16.33 10.28
N ALA A 493 0.34 17.59 10.64
CA ALA A 493 0.16 18.72 9.72
C ALA A 493 1.07 18.59 8.47
N ASN A 494 2.32 18.20 8.67
CA ASN A 494 3.26 17.97 7.56
C ASN A 494 2.88 16.77 6.70
N GLU A 495 2.30 15.71 7.29
CA GLU A 495 1.77 14.58 6.56
C GLU A 495 0.59 14.98 5.66
N TYR A 496 -0.38 15.73 6.20
CA TYR A 496 -1.51 16.24 5.42
C TYR A 496 -1.04 17.15 4.28
N ARG A 497 -0.12 18.09 4.56
CA ARG A 497 0.47 18.95 3.52
C ARG A 497 1.18 18.14 2.44
N ARG A 498 1.88 17.06 2.80
CA ARG A 498 2.52 16.16 1.82
C ARG A 498 1.47 15.51 0.92
N ASN A 499 0.37 15.02 1.50
CA ASN A 499 -0.72 14.42 0.74
C ASN A 499 -1.39 15.43 -0.21
N VAL A 500 -1.67 16.65 0.26
CA VAL A 500 -2.22 17.72 -0.59
C VAL A 500 -1.27 18.09 -1.72
N ASN A 501 0.03 18.23 -1.45
CA ASN A 501 1.01 18.57 -2.49
C ASN A 501 1.12 17.47 -3.55
N LEU A 502 0.99 16.20 -3.19
CA LEU A 502 0.95 15.09 -4.14
C LEU A 502 -0.28 15.18 -5.05
N LEU A 503 -1.45 15.44 -4.48
CA LEU A 503 -2.70 15.60 -5.23
C LEU A 503 -2.66 16.83 -6.15
N GLU A 504 -2.13 17.95 -5.67
CA GLU A 504 -1.96 19.17 -6.45
C GLU A 504 -1.02 18.93 -7.63
N SER A 505 0.13 18.28 -7.39
CA SER A 505 1.09 17.94 -8.44
C SER A 505 0.46 17.07 -9.52
N TYR A 506 -0.34 16.07 -9.12
CA TYR A 506 -1.07 15.20 -10.04
C TYR A 506 -2.15 15.96 -10.84
N ALA A 507 -2.89 16.87 -10.19
CA ALA A 507 -3.90 17.69 -10.87
C ALA A 507 -3.27 18.63 -11.91
N MET A 508 -2.10 19.20 -11.60
CA MET A 508 -1.35 20.06 -12.53
C MET A 508 -0.85 19.25 -13.75
N SER A 509 -0.25 18.07 -13.55
CA SER A 509 0.25 17.26 -14.67
C SER A 509 -0.86 16.78 -15.60
N ARG A 510 -2.02 16.40 -15.05
CA ARG A 510 -3.18 15.98 -15.84
C ARG A 510 -3.71 17.11 -16.73
N ALA A 511 -3.60 18.37 -16.29
CA ALA A 511 -4.01 19.52 -17.09
C ALA A 511 -3.12 19.73 -18.33
N GLU A 512 -1.83 19.39 -18.23
CA GLU A 512 -0.87 19.46 -19.33
C GLU A 512 -1.08 18.35 -20.36
N GLU A 513 -1.50 17.15 -19.91
CA GLU A 513 -1.70 15.98 -20.76
C GLU A 513 -3.04 15.96 -21.52
N GLN A 514 -3.99 16.86 -21.23
CA GLN A 514 -5.29 16.86 -21.90
C GLN A 514 -5.13 17.05 -23.41
N PRO A 515 -5.48 16.05 -24.25
CA PRO A 515 -5.44 16.23 -25.70
C PRO A 515 -6.48 17.29 -26.07
N LYS A 516 -6.05 18.32 -26.80
CA LYS A 516 -6.92 19.34 -27.40
C LYS A 516 -8.10 18.67 -28.11
N GLN A 517 -9.26 18.69 -27.45
CA GLN A 517 -10.63 18.45 -27.96
C GLN A 517 -10.71 17.68 -29.29
N ARG A 518 -10.83 16.35 -29.25
CA ARG A 518 -11.26 15.59 -30.45
C ARG A 518 -12.28 14.47 -30.22
N MET A 519 -12.78 14.23 -29.02
CA MET A 519 -13.84 13.24 -28.82
C MET A 519 -15.15 13.96 -28.48
N PHE A 520 -16.13 13.88 -29.39
CA PHE A 520 -17.47 14.47 -29.31
C PHE A 520 -17.60 15.94 -29.76
N ARG A 521 -17.20 16.23 -31.00
CA ARG A 521 -17.80 17.34 -31.76
C ARG A 521 -19.04 16.84 -32.52
N ARG A 522 -20.20 17.35 -32.09
CA ARG A 522 -21.53 17.41 -32.73
C ARG A 522 -22.34 16.12 -32.86
#